data_AF-A0A151EDS6-F1
#
_entry.id   AF-A0A151EDS6-F1
#
_cell.length_a   1.000
_cell.length_b   1.000
_cell.length_c   1.000
_cell.angle_alpha   90.00
_cell.angle_beta   90.00
_cell.angle_gamma   90.00
#
_symmetry.space_group_name_H-M   'P 1'
#
loop_
_entity.id
_entity.type
_entity.pdbx_description
1 polymer ?
#
loop_
_entity_poly.entity_id
_entity_poly.type
_entity_poly.pdbx_seq_one_letter_code
_entity_poly.pdbx_strand_id
1 'polypeptide(L)'
;MQGLILIVISIIVVLVILGILLALVFFIRKQDRKFEEPDYQTFFILGMSFLSLGIVFILVINPGFIAFIGIGICYMAIGLANKNKWKKKE
;
A
#
# COMPACT_ATOMS: atom_id res chain seq x y z
N MET A 1 -25.91 14.01 -9.99
CA MET A 1 -24.78 14.33 -10.91
C MET A 1 -23.62 15.02 -10.19
N GLN A 2 -23.84 16.07 -9.38
CA GLN A 2 -22.76 16.79 -8.68
C GLN A 2 -21.90 15.91 -7.74
N GLY A 3 -22.50 14.99 -6.97
CA GLY A 3 -21.74 14.10 -6.08
C GLY A 3 -20.79 13.13 -6.81
N LEU A 4 -21.22 12.59 -7.95
CA LEU A 4 -20.38 11.72 -8.78
C LEU A 4 -19.17 12.49 -9.35
N ILE A 5 -19.37 13.75 -9.75
CA ILE A 5 -18.31 14.61 -10.26
C ILE A 5 -17.25 14.85 -9.18
N LEU A 6 -17.66 15.13 -7.94
CA LEU A 6 -16.73 15.31 -6.81
C LEU A 6 -15.93 14.05 -6.50
N ILE A 7 -16.55 12.87 -6.55
CA ILE A 7 -15.88 11.58 -6.33
C ILE A 7 -14.80 11.35 -7.41
N VAL A 8 -15.14 11.58 -8.69
CA VAL A 8 -14.21 11.42 -9.81
C VAL A 8 -13.02 12.37 -9.67
N ILE A 9 -13.26 13.64 -9.33
CA ILE A 9 -12.18 14.62 -9.10
C ILE A 9 -11.27 14.18 -7.95
N SER A 10 -11.85 13.72 -6.84
CA SER A 10 -11.07 13.22 -5.70
C SER A 10 -10.18 12.05 -6.08
N ILE A 11 -10.68 11.10 -6.88
CA ILE A 11 -9.90 9.95 -7.36
C ILE A 11 -8.73 10.40 -8.23
N ILE A 12 -8.98 11.34 -9.16
CA ILE A 12 -7.94 11.88 -10.04
C ILE A 12 -6.84 12.58 -9.22
N VAL A 13 -7.20 13.39 -8.22
CA VAL A 13 -6.23 14.07 -7.35
C VAL A 13 -5.37 13.05 -6.61
N VAL A 14 -5.97 12.01 -6.03
CA VAL A 14 -5.23 10.94 -5.35
C VAL A 14 -4.27 10.23 -6.30
N LEU A 15 -4.71 9.91 -7.53
CA LEU A 15 -3.86 9.28 -8.54
C LEU A 15 -2.68 10.16 -8.96
N VAL A 16 -2.90 11.47 -9.13
CA VAL A 16 -1.83 12.43 -9.47
C VAL A 16 -0.81 12.50 -8.33
N ILE A 17 -1.26 12.62 -7.08
CA ILE A 17 -0.37 12.64 -5.91
C ILE A 17 0.43 11.34 -5.82
N LEU A 18 -0.21 10.18 -6.04
CA LEU A 18 0.46 8.89 -6.03
C LEU A 18 1.52 8.81 -7.13
N GLY A 19 1.20 9.28 -8.34
CA GLY A 19 2.13 9.34 -9.47
C GLY A 19 3.35 10.23 -9.18
N ILE A 20 3.13 11.40 -8.57
CA ILE A 20 4.21 12.30 -8.16
C ILE A 20 5.09 11.63 -7.10
N LEU A 21 4.51 11.01 -6.07
CA LEU A 21 5.27 10.31 -5.03
C LEU A 21 6.13 9.18 -5.63
N LEU A 22 5.55 8.37 -6.52
CA LEU A 22 6.29 7.30 -7.19
C LEU A 22 7.43 7.83 -8.06
N ALA A 23 7.18 8.90 -8.82
CA ALA A 23 8.21 9.55 -9.64
C ALA A 23 9.35 10.12 -8.77
N LEU A 24 9.02 10.73 -7.63
CA LEU A 24 9.98 11.32 -6.70
C LEU A 24 10.83 10.23 -6.02
N VAL A 25 10.20 9.15 -5.56
CA VAL A 25 10.91 7.96 -5.03
C VAL A 25 11.83 7.35 -6.08
N PHE A 26 11.37 7.22 -7.32
CA PHE A 26 12.18 6.69 -8.42
C PHE A 26 13.37 7.60 -8.75
N PHE A 27 13.16 8.92 -8.72
CA PHE A 27 14.22 9.89 -8.98
C PHE A 27 15.29 9.91 -7.88
N ILE A 28 14.89 9.84 -6.61
CA ILE A 28 15.81 9.74 -5.47
C ILE A 28 16.58 8.40 -5.49
N ARG A 29 15.89 7.28 -5.73
CA ARG A 29 16.53 5.95 -5.80
C ARG A 29 17.50 5.79 -6.96
N LYS A 30 17.39 6.59 -8.02
CA LYS A 30 18.36 6.59 -9.13
C LYS A 30 19.73 7.13 -8.68
N GLN A 31 19.77 7.98 -7.65
CA GLN A 31 21.00 8.59 -7.13
C GLN A 31 21.72 7.66 -6.14
N ASP A 32 20.97 6.92 -5.32
CA ASP A 32 21.50 5.91 -4.40
C ASP A 32 21.52 4.52 -5.06
N ARG A 33 22.64 4.15 -5.69
CA ARG A 33 22.84 2.84 -6.35
C ARG A 33 22.81 1.62 -5.41
N LYS A 34 22.49 1.80 -4.13
CA LYS A 34 22.25 0.69 -3.21
C LYS A 34 20.77 0.33 -3.28
N PHE A 35 20.42 -0.53 -4.23
CA PHE A 35 19.18 -1.30 -4.12
C PHE A 35 19.32 -2.23 -2.92
N GLU A 36 19.16 -1.68 -1.71
CA GLU A 36 18.99 -2.50 -0.52
C GLU A 36 17.79 -3.42 -0.75
N GLU A 37 17.93 -4.68 -0.35
CA GLU A 37 16.83 -5.63 -0.45
C GLU A 37 15.58 -5.05 0.22
N PRO A 38 14.41 -5.15 -0.43
CA PRO A 38 13.17 -4.65 0.15
C PRO A 38 12.93 -5.30 1.51
N ASP A 39 12.50 -4.51 2.49
CA ASP A 39 12.17 -5.06 3.80
C ASP A 39 10.83 -5.82 3.74
N TYR A 40 10.92 -7.12 3.49
CA TYR A 40 9.79 -8.04 3.42
C TYR A 40 9.04 -8.17 4.75
N GLN A 41 9.68 -7.89 5.89
CA GLN A 41 9.00 -7.85 7.18
C GLN A 41 8.07 -6.63 7.24
N THR A 42 8.53 -5.48 6.75
CA THR A 42 7.68 -4.28 6.64
C THR A 42 6.46 -4.54 5.74
N PHE A 43 6.61 -5.26 4.62
CA PHE A 43 5.46 -5.65 3.79
C PHE A 43 4.45 -6.52 4.55
N PHE A 44 4.90 -7.46 5.37
CA PHE A 44 4.01 -8.29 6.18
C PHE A 44 3.22 -7.46 7.22
N ILE A 45 3.91 -6.54 7.92
CA ILE A 45 3.29 -5.64 8.91
C ILE A 45 2.27 -4.70 8.23
N LEU A 46 2.62 -4.18 7.05
CA LEU A 46 1.72 -3.37 6.24
C LEU A 46 0.48 -4.18 5.84
N GLY A 47 0.67 -5.43 5.40
CA GLY A 47 -0.42 -6.35 5.09
C GLY A 47 -1.39 -6.56 6.25
N MET A 48 -0.88 -6.82 7.46
CA MET A 48 -1.71 -6.91 8.68
C MET A 48 -2.48 -5.62 8.94
N SER A 49 -1.81 -4.47 8.82
CA SER A 49 -2.43 -3.16 9.07
C SER A 49 -3.58 -2.88 8.11
N PHE A 50 -3.37 -3.09 6.80
CA PHE A 50 -4.39 -2.89 5.77
C PHE A 50 -5.55 -3.89 5.90
N LEU A 51 -5.27 -5.13 6.28
CA LEU A 51 -6.29 -6.15 6.49
C LEU A 51 -7.19 -5.77 7.69
N SER A 52 -6.60 -5.38 8.82
CA SER A 52 -7.34 -4.91 9.99
C SER A 52 -8.16 -3.65 9.70
N LEU A 53 -7.57 -2.66 9.02
CA LEU A 53 -8.28 -1.45 8.60
C LEU A 53 -9.43 -1.74 7.64
N GLY A 54 -9.21 -2.65 6.69
CA GLY A 54 -10.23 -3.07 5.73
C GLY A 54 -11.46 -3.68 6.42
N ILE A 55 -11.24 -4.54 7.43
CA ILE A 55 -12.33 -5.11 8.23
C ILE A 55 -13.13 -3.99 8.93
N VAL A 56 -12.44 -3.06 9.60
CA VAL A 56 -13.10 -1.95 10.31
C VAL A 56 -13.89 -1.08 9.33
N PHE A 57 -13.32 -0.72 8.18
CA PHE A 57 -13.99 0.15 7.21
C PHE A 57 -15.18 -0.51 6.52
N ILE A 58 -15.12 -1.82 6.28
CA ILE A 58 -16.28 -2.57 5.77
C ILE A 58 -17.43 -2.54 6.78
N LEU A 59 -17.14 -2.72 8.06
CA LEU A 59 -18.15 -2.75 9.12
C LEU A 59 -18.73 -1.37 9.44
N VAL A 60 -17.91 -0.33 9.42
CA VAL A 60 -18.27 1.02 9.91
C VAL A 60 -18.73 1.96 8.79
N ILE A 61 -18.19 1.81 7.58
CA ILE A 61 -18.38 2.79 6.49
C ILE A 61 -19.17 2.19 5.33
N ASN A 62 -18.60 1.23 4.60
CA ASN A 62 -19.25 0.64 3.41
C ASN A 62 -18.58 -0.68 2.97
N PRO A 63 -19.34 -1.67 2.47
CA PRO A 63 -18.79 -2.90 1.88
C PRO A 63 -17.76 -2.69 0.75
N GLY A 64 -17.79 -1.56 0.05
CA GLY A 64 -16.86 -1.21 -1.02
C GLY A 64 -15.39 -1.10 -0.59
N PHE A 65 -15.09 -1.06 0.71
CA PHE A 65 -13.73 -1.09 1.23
C PHE A 65 -13.07 -2.48 1.18
N ILE A 66 -13.70 -3.47 0.55
CA ILE A 66 -13.12 -4.81 0.32
C ILE A 66 -11.75 -4.78 -0.37
N ALA A 67 -11.46 -3.74 -1.15
CA ALA A 67 -10.14 -3.53 -1.75
C ALA A 67 -9.00 -3.45 -0.70
N PHE A 68 -9.26 -2.91 0.50
CA PHE A 68 -8.28 -2.87 1.59
C PHE A 68 -7.95 -4.25 2.14
N ILE A 69 -8.94 -5.15 2.19
CA ILE A 69 -8.68 -6.55 2.54
C ILE A 69 -7.85 -7.22 1.44
N GLY A 70 -8.20 -7.01 0.16
CA GLY A 70 -7.45 -7.56 -0.96
C GLY A 70 -5.98 -7.13 -0.96
N ILE A 71 -5.70 -5.84 -0.82
CA ILE A 71 -4.32 -5.33 -0.80
C ILE A 71 -3.57 -5.77 0.47
N GLY A 72 -4.26 -5.86 1.62
CA GLY A 72 -3.70 -6.38 2.86
C GLY A 72 -3.24 -7.82 2.72
N ILE A 73 -4.07 -8.68 2.12
CA ILE A 73 -3.73 -10.08 1.81
C ILE A 73 -2.54 -10.14 0.85
N CYS A 74 -2.49 -9.32 -0.20
CA CYS A 74 -1.37 -9.30 -1.13
C CYS A 74 -0.04 -8.96 -0.43
N TYR A 75 -0.01 -7.89 0.38
CA TYR A 75 1.20 -7.51 1.11
C TYR A 75 1.61 -8.54 2.15
N MET A 76 0.64 -9.13 2.84
CA MET A 76 0.88 -10.22 3.78
C MET A 76 1.49 -11.43 3.07
N ALA A 77 0.95 -11.83 1.91
CA ALA A 77 1.47 -12.93 1.11
C ALA A 77 2.90 -12.67 0.61
N ILE A 78 3.18 -11.45 0.11
CA ILE A 78 4.54 -11.06 -0.33
C ILE A 78 5.53 -11.13 0.84
N GLY A 79 5.15 -10.60 2.00
CA GLY A 79 5.99 -10.62 3.19
C GLY A 79 6.23 -12.04 3.71
N LEU A 80 5.21 -12.90 3.72
CA LEU A 80 5.31 -14.27 4.20
C LEU A 80 6.07 -15.18 3.22
N ALA A 81 5.89 -15.01 1.91
CA ALA A 81 6.64 -15.75 0.89
C ALA A 81 8.14 -15.46 0.93
N ASN A 82 8.53 -14.27 1.40
CA ASN A 82 9.92 -13.85 1.56
C ASN A 82 10.34 -13.80 3.05
N LYS A 83 9.72 -14.62 3.91
CA LYS A 83 10.02 -14.67 5.35
C LYS A 83 11.48 -14.97 5.67
N ASN A 84 12.14 -15.73 4.80
CA ASN A 84 13.57 -16.02 4.89
C ASN A 84 14.47 -14.77 4.77
N LYS A 85 13.99 -13.71 4.11
CA LYS A 85 14.70 -12.45 3.90
C LYS A 85 14.28 -11.35 4.88
N TRP A 86 13.53 -11.70 5.92
CA TRP A 86 13.21 -10.72 6.98
C TRP A 86 14.52 -10.28 7.63
N LYS A 87 14.69 -8.97 7.81
CA LYS A 87 15.88 -8.41 8.46
C LYS A 87 15.98 -8.99 9.87
N LYS A 88 16.82 -10.02 10.03
CA LYS A 88 17.19 -10.51 11.34
C LYS A 88 18.03 -9.41 11.97
N LYS A 89 17.58 -8.87 13.10
CA LYS A 89 18.45 -8.05 13.95
C LYS A 89 19.57 -8.97 14.41
N GLU A 90 20.77 -8.76 13.87
CA GLU A 90 22.02 -9.19 14.54
C GLU A 90 22.24 -8.34 15.78
#